data_AF-A0A9W6KBU2-F1
#
_entry.id   AF-A0A9W6KBU2-F1
#
_cell.length_a   1.000
_cell.length_b   1.000
_cell.length_c   1.000
_cell.angle_alpha   90.00
_cell.angle_beta   90.00
_cell.angle_gamma   90.00
#
_symmetry.space_group_name_H-M   'P 1'
#
loop_
_entity.id
_entity.type
_entity.pdbx_description
1 polymer ?
#
loop_
_entity_poly.entity_id
_entity_poly.type
_entity_poly.pdbx_seq_one_letter_code
_entity_poly.pdbx_strand_id
1 'polypeptide(L)'
;MDGIQQRMKRIWAQARRGLLCLLLVGSGGVAHAACVTSATNVSLGTVSSLALQTTTMGNYGASGISCTGGLSLLSGSYVRLMLNTASLNLTNGGYSIPYTVSTTQGGAPLQNGVTGTATGLTVLSLGGGSNGIALYFTVPMGPNVQAGTYTGTVSFRWYYAICDAGVLGACAWSRSPGLVQGCVTVVVELCSDPTNWGTGVLTSATLTLVVTKSCLINTATLDVDFGSKALVNQFTKFTQTVNVTCTNNEGYSVSFDNGGNYSAPWRQMASGANRMRYNLYQPNTTVIWNATQPMAFLGTGLGQSFTFDAAVDATQNNVPAGAYQDNVIMTLSY
;
A
#
# COMPACT_ATOMS: atom_id res chain seq x y z
N MET A 1 -17.85 -85.76 2.69
CA MET A 1 -18.78 -84.66 2.32
C MET A 1 -18.30 -83.28 2.82
N ASP A 2 -17.03 -83.14 3.25
CA ASP A 2 -16.55 -81.92 3.92
C ASP A 2 -15.87 -80.86 3.03
N GLY A 3 -15.42 -81.22 1.81
CA GLY A 3 -14.70 -80.29 0.93
C GLY A 3 -15.57 -79.21 0.27
N ILE A 4 -16.85 -79.53 -0.01
CA ILE A 4 -17.79 -78.62 -0.70
C ILE A 4 -18.31 -77.54 0.26
N GLN A 5 -18.57 -77.90 1.51
CA GLN A 5 -19.03 -76.98 2.57
C GLN A 5 -17.96 -75.93 2.92
N GLN A 6 -16.68 -76.29 2.93
CA GLN A 6 -15.58 -75.33 3.14
C GLN A 6 -15.39 -74.36 1.97
N ARG A 7 -15.56 -74.81 0.72
CA ARG A 7 -15.48 -73.93 -0.46
C ARG A 7 -16.62 -72.91 -0.49
N MET A 8 -17.85 -73.32 -0.18
CA MET A 8 -18.98 -72.39 -0.09
C MET A 8 -18.78 -71.34 1.02
N LYS A 9 -18.30 -71.73 2.21
CA LYS A 9 -18.00 -70.77 3.29
C LYS A 9 -16.94 -69.73 2.91
N ARG A 10 -15.93 -70.11 2.13
CA ARG A 10 -14.89 -69.17 1.62
C ARG A 10 -15.44 -68.20 0.58
N ILE A 11 -16.30 -68.68 -0.34
CA ILE A 11 -16.93 -67.84 -1.37
C ILE A 11 -17.90 -66.84 -0.72
N TRP A 12 -18.71 -67.28 0.25
CA TRP A 12 -19.60 -66.40 1.01
C TRP A 12 -18.83 -65.37 1.87
N ALA A 13 -17.70 -65.74 2.45
CA ALA A 13 -16.84 -64.81 3.18
C ALA A 13 -16.14 -63.78 2.26
N GLN A 14 -15.75 -64.17 1.05
CA GLN A 14 -15.19 -63.26 0.05
C GLN A 14 -16.25 -62.32 -0.54
N ALA A 15 -17.45 -62.82 -0.83
CA ALA A 15 -18.58 -62.00 -1.27
C ALA A 15 -19.00 -60.99 -0.18
N ARG A 16 -19.02 -61.42 1.09
CA ARG A 16 -19.34 -60.54 2.23
C ARG A 16 -18.26 -59.48 2.49
N ARG A 17 -16.98 -59.81 2.28
CA ARG A 17 -15.86 -58.83 2.32
C ARG A 17 -15.90 -57.86 1.15
N GLY A 18 -16.23 -58.34 -0.06
CA GLY A 18 -16.42 -57.48 -1.24
C GLY A 18 -17.60 -56.52 -1.08
N LEU A 19 -18.73 -57.01 -0.55
CA LEU A 19 -19.92 -56.20 -0.25
C LEU A 19 -19.65 -55.19 0.88
N LEU A 20 -18.90 -55.57 1.92
CA LEU A 20 -18.49 -54.63 2.98
C LEU A 20 -17.56 -53.54 2.44
N CYS A 21 -16.60 -53.87 1.58
CA CYS A 21 -15.74 -52.88 0.94
C CYS A 21 -16.55 -51.93 0.03
N LEU A 22 -17.54 -52.43 -0.72
CA LEU A 22 -18.42 -51.58 -1.53
C LEU A 22 -19.30 -50.65 -0.67
N LEU A 23 -19.81 -51.12 0.48
CA LEU A 23 -20.61 -50.34 1.42
C LEU A 23 -19.79 -49.30 2.22
N LEU A 24 -18.52 -49.61 2.54
CA LEU A 24 -17.58 -48.67 3.17
C LEU A 24 -17.12 -47.58 2.20
N VAL A 25 -17.03 -47.87 0.90
CA VAL A 25 -16.76 -46.84 -0.13
C VAL A 25 -18.01 -45.98 -0.41
N GLY A 26 -19.21 -46.52 -0.25
CA GLY A 26 -20.48 -45.77 -0.46
C GLY A 26 -20.94 -44.87 0.69
N SER A 27 -20.32 -44.97 1.88
CA SER A 27 -20.75 -44.23 3.10
C SER A 27 -19.76 -43.15 3.56
N GLY A 28 -18.62 -43.00 2.88
CA GLY A 28 -17.82 -41.79 2.99
C GLY A 28 -18.57 -40.65 2.31
N GLY A 29 -19.26 -39.81 3.07
CA GLY A 29 -19.78 -38.56 2.56
C GLY A 29 -18.63 -37.81 1.89
N VAL A 30 -18.72 -37.62 0.57
CA VAL A 30 -17.79 -36.77 -0.16
C VAL A 30 -17.91 -35.37 0.45
N ALA A 31 -16.90 -34.95 1.19
CA ALA A 31 -16.78 -33.58 1.64
C ALA A 31 -16.57 -32.73 0.37
N HIS A 32 -17.67 -32.24 -0.21
CA HIS A 32 -17.62 -31.40 -1.40
C HIS A 32 -16.90 -30.10 -1.06
N ALA A 33 -15.88 -29.81 -1.85
CA ALA A 33 -15.07 -28.62 -1.73
C ALA A 33 -15.80 -27.41 -2.34
N ALA A 34 -16.69 -26.75 -1.59
CA ALA A 34 -17.44 -25.62 -2.15
C ALA A 34 -16.57 -24.36 -2.31
N CYS A 35 -16.66 -23.69 -3.46
CA CYS A 35 -16.22 -22.30 -3.56
C CYS A 35 -17.23 -21.41 -2.84
N VAL A 36 -16.75 -20.64 -1.87
CA VAL A 36 -17.53 -19.68 -1.12
C VAL A 36 -17.12 -18.27 -1.49
N THR A 37 -18.07 -17.35 -1.39
CA THR A 37 -17.79 -15.93 -1.52
C THR A 37 -17.58 -15.28 -0.17
N SER A 38 -16.59 -14.39 -0.09
CA SER A 38 -16.25 -13.67 1.14
C SER A 38 -15.89 -12.22 0.86
N ALA A 39 -16.09 -11.37 1.87
CA ALA A 39 -15.50 -10.04 1.86
C ALA A 39 -14.06 -10.14 2.37
N THR A 40 -13.14 -9.45 1.70
CA THR A 40 -11.72 -9.52 2.03
C THR A 40 -11.16 -8.13 2.30
N ASN A 41 -10.21 -8.06 3.23
CA ASN A 41 -9.46 -6.85 3.49
C ASN A 41 -8.12 -6.93 2.76
N VAL A 42 -7.79 -5.90 1.98
CA VAL A 42 -6.52 -5.79 1.25
C VAL A 42 -5.78 -4.56 1.76
N SER A 43 -4.65 -4.78 2.41
CA SER A 43 -3.75 -3.69 2.79
C SER A 43 -2.79 -3.39 1.66
N LEU A 44 -2.74 -2.14 1.21
CA LEU A 44 -1.73 -1.63 0.27
C LEU A 44 -0.43 -1.21 0.97
N GLY A 45 -0.37 -1.39 2.30
CA GLY A 45 0.79 -1.07 3.12
C GLY A 45 0.82 0.39 3.60
N THR A 46 2.03 0.85 3.89
CA THR A 46 2.31 2.16 4.46
C THR A 46 3.32 2.90 3.57
N VAL A 47 3.05 4.18 3.28
CA VAL A 47 3.90 5.03 2.43
C VAL A 47 3.87 6.47 2.94
N SER A 48 4.96 7.23 2.80
CA SER A 48 4.92 8.65 3.15
C SER A 48 4.19 9.47 2.08
N SER A 49 3.60 10.60 2.45
CA SER A 49 2.91 11.47 1.49
C SER A 49 3.85 12.01 0.39
N LEU A 50 5.15 12.15 0.68
CA LEU A 50 6.14 12.58 -0.31
C LEU A 50 6.52 11.45 -1.26
N ALA A 51 6.66 10.22 -0.76
CA ALA A 51 6.96 9.06 -1.61
C ALA A 51 5.79 8.75 -2.56
N LEU A 52 4.55 8.93 -2.12
CA LEU A 52 3.36 8.68 -2.93
C LEU A 52 3.30 9.55 -4.22
N GLN A 53 3.99 10.69 -4.24
CA GLN A 53 4.09 11.53 -5.43
C GLN A 53 5.03 10.97 -6.50
N THR A 54 6.00 10.14 -6.12
CA THR A 54 7.07 9.68 -7.02
C THR A 54 7.13 8.17 -7.19
N THR A 55 6.41 7.41 -6.35
CA THR A 55 6.39 5.95 -6.39
C THR A 55 4.98 5.42 -6.59
N THR A 56 4.81 4.49 -7.53
CA THR A 56 3.61 3.69 -7.63
C THR A 56 3.57 2.70 -6.47
N MET A 57 2.36 2.45 -5.95
CA MET A 57 2.15 1.50 -4.87
C MET A 57 1.18 0.43 -5.35
N GLY A 58 1.27 -0.76 -4.78
CA GLY A 58 0.30 -1.79 -5.09
C GLY A 58 0.48 -3.01 -4.22
N ASN A 59 -0.61 -3.73 -4.06
CA ASN A 59 -0.59 -5.04 -3.44
C ASN A 59 -1.66 -5.91 -4.12
N TYR A 60 -1.62 -7.20 -3.85
CA TYR A 60 -2.64 -8.13 -4.29
C TYR A 60 -3.36 -8.71 -3.08
N GLY A 61 -4.59 -9.13 -3.31
CA GLY A 61 -5.39 -9.76 -2.28
C GLY A 61 -6.52 -10.58 -2.88
N ALA A 62 -6.99 -11.57 -2.12
CA ALA A 62 -8.19 -12.30 -2.52
C ALA A 62 -9.33 -11.31 -2.74
N SER A 63 -10.10 -11.51 -3.81
CA SER A 63 -11.20 -10.59 -4.18
C SER A 63 -12.57 -11.25 -4.09
N GLY A 64 -12.69 -12.11 -3.09
CA GLY A 64 -13.94 -12.63 -2.60
C GLY A 64 -14.45 -13.93 -3.21
N ILE A 65 -13.63 -14.66 -3.96
CA ILE A 65 -13.84 -16.10 -4.20
C ILE A 65 -12.72 -16.88 -3.52
N SER A 66 -13.11 -17.87 -2.72
CA SER A 66 -12.23 -18.84 -2.11
C SER A 66 -12.80 -20.24 -2.25
N CYS A 67 -11.98 -21.20 -2.66
CA CYS A 67 -12.36 -22.61 -2.77
C CYS A 67 -11.50 -23.44 -1.82
N THR A 68 -12.11 -24.39 -1.12
CA THR A 68 -11.38 -25.41 -0.35
C THR A 68 -10.74 -26.41 -1.31
N GLY A 69 -9.50 -26.85 -1.06
CA GLY A 69 -8.79 -27.78 -1.95
C GLY A 69 -7.73 -27.09 -2.82
N GLY A 70 -6.81 -27.88 -3.39
CA GLY A 70 -5.70 -27.37 -4.18
C GLY A 70 -6.17 -26.81 -5.53
N LEU A 71 -5.99 -25.51 -5.77
CA LEU A 71 -6.25 -24.87 -7.08
C LEU A 71 -5.25 -25.28 -8.18
N SER A 72 -4.66 -26.48 -8.09
CA SER A 72 -3.97 -27.13 -9.21
C SER A 72 -4.90 -27.37 -10.42
N LEU A 73 -6.19 -27.04 -10.28
CA LEU A 73 -7.28 -27.21 -11.24
C LEU A 73 -7.76 -25.91 -11.95
N LEU A 74 -7.03 -24.80 -11.86
CA LEU A 74 -7.31 -23.66 -12.76
C LEU A 74 -7.09 -24.05 -14.25
N SER A 75 -6.33 -25.11 -14.53
CA SER A 75 -6.29 -25.71 -15.87
C SER A 75 -7.65 -26.32 -16.20
N GLY A 76 -8.45 -25.61 -17.00
CA GLY A 76 -9.80 -26.01 -17.39
C GLY A 76 -10.94 -25.33 -16.61
N SER A 77 -10.62 -24.37 -15.73
CA SER A 77 -11.64 -23.55 -15.06
C SER A 77 -12.11 -22.40 -15.95
N TYR A 78 -13.39 -22.04 -15.84
CA TYR A 78 -13.99 -20.94 -16.59
C TYR A 78 -14.32 -19.80 -15.64
N VAL A 79 -13.64 -18.67 -15.78
CA VAL A 79 -13.83 -17.52 -14.88
C VAL A 79 -14.01 -16.24 -15.70
N ARG A 80 -15.08 -15.51 -15.41
CA ARG A 80 -15.31 -14.15 -15.87
C ARG A 80 -15.49 -13.22 -14.68
N LEU A 81 -15.03 -12.00 -14.87
CA LEU A 81 -15.04 -10.95 -13.86
C LEU A 81 -15.57 -9.66 -14.46
N MET A 82 -16.36 -8.95 -13.68
CA MET A 82 -16.85 -7.62 -13.99
C MET A 82 -16.62 -6.73 -12.77
N LEU A 83 -16.04 -5.56 -13.00
CA LEU A 83 -16.00 -4.52 -11.98
C LEU A 83 -17.41 -3.94 -11.84
N ASN A 84 -17.94 -3.96 -10.61
CA ASN A 84 -19.29 -3.47 -10.27
C ASN A 84 -19.19 -2.22 -9.38
N THR A 85 -18.20 -1.37 -9.64
CA THR A 85 -17.97 -0.12 -8.93
C THR A 85 -17.49 0.91 -9.93
N ALA A 86 -18.24 2.02 -10.02
CA ALA A 86 -18.01 3.05 -11.03
C ALA A 86 -16.79 3.93 -10.73
N SER A 87 -16.43 4.10 -9.46
CA SER A 87 -15.35 4.97 -9.03
C SER A 87 -14.43 4.26 -8.04
N LEU A 88 -13.16 4.14 -8.40
CA LEU A 88 -12.13 3.49 -7.60
C LEU A 88 -11.28 4.53 -6.88
N ASN A 89 -11.76 4.95 -5.71
CA ASN A 89 -11.07 5.91 -4.86
C ASN A 89 -10.96 5.38 -3.44
N LEU A 90 -9.78 5.51 -2.84
CA LEU A 90 -9.60 5.41 -1.40
C LEU A 90 -9.83 6.80 -0.81
N THR A 91 -10.64 6.91 0.24
CA THR A 91 -11.01 8.20 0.81
C THR A 91 -10.53 8.31 2.26
N ASN A 92 -10.19 9.54 2.64
CA ASN A 92 -9.94 9.95 4.01
C ASN A 92 -10.47 11.38 4.17
N GLY A 93 -11.69 11.48 4.72
CA GLY A 93 -12.42 12.75 4.78
C GLY A 93 -12.64 13.34 3.39
N GLY A 94 -12.14 14.57 3.17
CA GLY A 94 -12.25 15.29 1.89
C GLY A 94 -11.20 14.92 0.83
N TYR A 95 -10.25 14.02 1.13
CA TYR A 95 -9.17 13.64 0.22
C TYR A 95 -9.41 12.25 -0.39
N SER A 96 -9.04 12.09 -1.65
CA SER A 96 -9.19 10.84 -2.39
C SER A 96 -7.92 10.44 -3.13
N ILE A 97 -7.59 9.15 -3.11
CA ILE A 97 -6.50 8.54 -3.87
C ILE A 97 -7.10 7.58 -4.89
N PRO A 98 -6.94 7.81 -6.20
CA PRO A 98 -7.42 6.88 -7.21
C PRO A 98 -6.59 5.59 -7.20
N TYR A 99 -7.21 4.48 -7.56
CA TYR A 99 -6.51 3.21 -7.78
C TYR A 99 -7.12 2.44 -8.94
N THR A 100 -6.38 1.46 -9.45
CA THR A 100 -6.84 0.52 -10.47
C THR A 100 -6.85 -0.89 -9.93
N VAL A 101 -7.65 -1.75 -10.57
CA VAL A 101 -7.70 -3.19 -10.29
C VAL A 101 -7.39 -3.95 -11.57
N SER A 102 -6.53 -4.95 -11.50
CA SER A 102 -6.15 -5.81 -12.62
C SER A 102 -6.14 -7.29 -12.20
N THR A 103 -6.32 -8.21 -13.15
CA THR A 103 -6.27 -9.66 -12.87
C THR A 103 -4.83 -10.19 -12.73
N THR A 104 -3.87 -9.46 -13.29
CA THR A 104 -2.44 -9.79 -13.26
C THR A 104 -1.61 -8.58 -12.82
N GLN A 105 -0.40 -8.84 -12.34
CA GLN A 105 0.55 -7.78 -11.99
C GLN A 105 0.91 -6.95 -13.23
N GLY A 106 0.66 -5.64 -13.19
CA GLY A 106 0.91 -4.75 -14.33
C GLY A 106 -0.04 -4.96 -15.52
N GLY A 107 -1.09 -5.75 -15.37
CA GLY A 107 -2.10 -5.97 -16.41
C GLY A 107 -3.00 -4.75 -16.63
N ALA A 108 -3.74 -4.77 -17.74
CA ALA A 108 -4.70 -3.72 -18.06
C ALA A 108 -5.80 -3.60 -16.98
N PRO A 109 -6.21 -2.37 -16.61
CA PRO A 109 -7.19 -2.15 -15.56
C PRO A 109 -8.59 -2.62 -15.98
N LEU A 110 -9.27 -3.27 -15.05
CA LEU A 110 -10.68 -3.65 -15.18
C LEU A 110 -11.56 -2.40 -15.35
N GLN A 111 -12.56 -2.51 -16.21
CA GLN A 111 -13.51 -1.43 -16.51
C GLN A 111 -14.86 -1.71 -15.87
N ASN A 112 -15.45 -0.68 -15.26
CA ASN A 112 -16.78 -0.80 -14.68
C ASN A 112 -17.82 -1.18 -15.74
N GLY A 113 -18.69 -2.12 -15.44
CA GLY A 113 -19.73 -2.53 -16.39
C GLY A 113 -19.28 -3.59 -17.42
N VAL A 114 -17.97 -3.78 -17.61
CA VAL A 114 -17.42 -4.66 -18.65
C VAL A 114 -17.09 -6.01 -18.06
N THR A 115 -17.70 -7.07 -18.61
CA THR A 115 -17.38 -8.45 -18.24
C THR A 115 -16.26 -8.97 -19.13
N GLY A 116 -15.15 -9.40 -18.52
CA GLY A 116 -14.01 -10.00 -19.22
C GLY A 116 -13.73 -11.42 -18.73
N THR A 117 -13.17 -12.26 -19.59
CA THR A 117 -12.60 -13.56 -19.19
C THR A 117 -11.35 -13.30 -18.35
N ALA A 118 -11.31 -13.85 -17.14
CA ALA A 118 -10.18 -13.69 -16.24
C ALA A 118 -9.10 -14.72 -16.59
N THR A 119 -8.01 -14.25 -17.21
CA THR A 119 -6.85 -15.07 -17.58
C THR A 119 -5.65 -14.70 -16.71
N GLY A 120 -4.69 -15.63 -16.57
CA GLY A 120 -3.46 -15.40 -15.78
C GLY A 120 -3.68 -15.24 -14.28
N LEU A 121 -4.79 -15.77 -13.75
CA LEU A 121 -5.18 -15.61 -12.35
C LEU A 121 -4.11 -16.15 -11.40
N THR A 122 -3.77 -15.33 -10.41
CA THR A 122 -2.88 -15.73 -9.32
C THR A 122 -3.69 -16.38 -8.21
N VAL A 123 -3.24 -17.54 -7.75
CA VAL A 123 -3.81 -18.24 -6.60
C VAL A 123 -3.14 -17.77 -5.32
N LEU A 124 -3.95 -17.34 -4.35
CA LEU A 124 -3.49 -16.98 -3.02
C LEU A 124 -3.92 -18.06 -2.02
N SER A 125 -2.97 -18.63 -1.27
CA SER A 125 -3.31 -19.51 -0.15
C SER A 125 -3.86 -18.67 1.01
N LEU A 126 -5.03 -19.03 1.51
CA LEU A 126 -5.73 -18.32 2.60
C LEU A 126 -5.58 -19.03 3.94
N GLY A 127 -4.77 -20.09 4.00
CA GLY A 127 -4.67 -20.96 5.17
C GLY A 127 -5.84 -21.96 5.28
N GLY A 128 -5.73 -22.93 6.19
CA GLY A 128 -6.79 -23.92 6.42
C GLY A 128 -7.17 -24.77 5.19
N GLY A 129 -6.29 -24.89 4.20
CA GLY A 129 -6.56 -25.60 2.94
C GLY A 129 -7.46 -24.85 1.94
N SER A 130 -7.76 -23.57 2.20
CA SER A 130 -8.52 -22.72 1.28
C SER A 130 -7.59 -21.87 0.41
N ASN A 131 -7.96 -21.71 -0.86
CA ASN A 131 -7.23 -20.88 -1.80
C ASN A 131 -8.19 -19.90 -2.48
N GLY A 132 -7.78 -18.64 -2.62
CA GLY A 132 -8.55 -17.58 -3.25
C GLY A 132 -7.94 -17.11 -4.56
N ILE A 133 -8.75 -16.44 -5.37
CA ILE A 133 -8.28 -15.75 -6.57
C ILE A 133 -7.85 -14.34 -6.18
N ALA A 134 -6.58 -14.01 -6.43
CA ALA A 134 -6.03 -12.69 -6.17
C ALA A 134 -6.32 -11.73 -7.33
N LEU A 135 -6.66 -10.50 -6.99
CA LEU A 135 -6.59 -9.35 -7.90
C LEU A 135 -5.49 -8.41 -7.42
N TYR A 136 -4.92 -7.67 -8.36
CA TYR A 136 -3.87 -6.70 -8.13
C TYR A 136 -4.49 -5.31 -8.07
N PHE A 137 -4.14 -4.58 -7.02
CA PHE A 137 -4.60 -3.22 -6.77
C PHE A 137 -3.40 -2.29 -6.89
N THR A 138 -3.52 -1.24 -7.70
CA THR A 138 -2.40 -0.34 -7.97
C THR A 138 -2.82 1.11 -7.79
N VAL A 139 -2.08 1.81 -6.96
CA VAL A 139 -2.16 3.26 -6.79
C VAL A 139 -1.07 3.89 -7.65
N PRO A 140 -1.42 4.74 -8.62
CA PRO A 140 -0.43 5.44 -9.44
C PRO A 140 0.36 6.45 -8.60
N MET A 141 1.56 6.80 -9.06
CA MET A 141 2.32 7.92 -8.48
C MET A 141 1.63 9.26 -8.79
N GLY A 142 1.87 10.26 -7.96
CA GLY A 142 1.35 11.62 -8.13
C GLY A 142 0.31 12.10 -7.10
N PRO A 143 -0.39 11.25 -6.31
CA PRO A 143 -1.29 11.75 -5.29
C PRO A 143 -0.56 12.63 -4.26
N ASN A 144 -1.01 13.87 -4.13
CA ASN A 144 -0.55 14.81 -3.12
C ASN A 144 -1.64 15.03 -2.06
N VAL A 145 -1.61 14.21 -1.02
CA VAL A 145 -2.67 14.14 -0.01
C VAL A 145 -2.11 14.24 1.41
N GLN A 146 -2.97 14.54 2.37
CA GLN A 146 -2.59 14.58 3.78
C GLN A 146 -2.29 13.20 4.35
N ALA A 147 -1.57 13.16 5.47
CA ALA A 147 -1.36 11.92 6.22
C ALA A 147 -2.67 11.36 6.78
N GLY A 148 -2.73 10.04 6.92
CA GLY A 148 -3.83 9.31 7.52
C GLY A 148 -4.15 8.02 6.79
N THR A 149 -5.22 7.36 7.22
CA THR A 149 -5.65 6.06 6.70
C THR A 149 -6.72 6.26 5.63
N TYR A 150 -6.41 5.86 4.40
CA TYR A 150 -7.32 5.91 3.27
C TYR A 150 -7.98 4.56 3.09
N THR A 151 -9.31 4.54 3.01
CA THR A 151 -10.08 3.30 2.87
C THR A 151 -11.04 3.39 1.69
N GLY A 152 -11.32 2.25 1.07
CA GLY A 152 -12.29 2.19 -0.02
C GLY A 152 -12.87 0.79 -0.11
N THR A 153 -14.10 0.68 -0.62
CA THR A 153 -14.71 -0.62 -0.90
C THR A 153 -14.96 -0.73 -2.39
N VAL A 154 -14.55 -1.85 -2.98
CA VAL A 154 -14.80 -2.19 -4.37
C VAL A 154 -15.64 -3.45 -4.42
N SER A 155 -16.59 -3.47 -5.34
CA SER A 155 -17.44 -4.62 -5.60
C SER A 155 -17.16 -5.20 -6.97
N PHE A 156 -17.20 -6.52 -7.03
CA PHE A 156 -17.00 -7.30 -8.23
C PHE A 156 -18.20 -8.21 -8.45
N ARG A 157 -18.45 -8.56 -9.71
CA ARG A 157 -19.37 -9.63 -10.08
C ARG A 157 -18.59 -10.74 -10.76
N TRP A 158 -18.62 -11.92 -10.14
CA TRP A 158 -17.94 -13.11 -10.62
C TRP A 158 -18.91 -14.07 -11.29
N TYR A 159 -18.48 -14.64 -12.40
CA TYR A 159 -19.15 -15.74 -13.05
C TYR A 159 -18.12 -16.85 -13.20
N TYR A 160 -18.39 -18.01 -12.64
CA TYR A 160 -17.38 -19.05 -12.56
C TYR A 160 -17.98 -20.45 -12.65
N ALA A 161 -17.23 -21.33 -13.30
CA ALA A 161 -17.33 -22.77 -13.17
C ALA A 161 -15.91 -23.27 -12.88
N ILE A 162 -15.65 -23.58 -11.61
CA ILE A 162 -14.33 -23.99 -11.13
C ILE A 162 -14.40 -25.45 -10.73
N CYS A 163 -13.36 -26.18 -11.13
CA CYS A 163 -13.23 -27.57 -10.74
C CYS A 163 -12.60 -27.69 -9.35
N ASP A 164 -13.37 -28.15 -8.37
CA ASP A 164 -12.94 -28.18 -6.96
C ASP A 164 -12.21 -29.48 -6.57
N ALA A 165 -12.65 -30.60 -7.12
CA ALA A 165 -12.09 -31.91 -6.88
C ALA A 165 -12.30 -32.77 -8.13
N GLY A 166 -11.22 -33.34 -8.64
CA GLY A 166 -11.26 -34.16 -9.83
C GLY A 166 -10.30 -35.34 -9.80
N VAL A 167 -10.74 -36.46 -10.38
CA VAL A 167 -9.93 -37.68 -10.56
C VAL A 167 -10.14 -38.15 -12.00
N LEU A 168 -9.04 -38.36 -12.74
CA LEU A 168 -9.06 -38.91 -14.11
C LEU A 168 -9.99 -38.14 -15.09
N GLY A 169 -10.04 -36.81 -14.98
CA GLY A 169 -10.87 -35.95 -15.84
C GLY A 169 -12.30 -35.70 -15.34
N ALA A 170 -12.76 -36.45 -14.32
CA ALA A 170 -13.96 -36.09 -13.56
C ALA A 170 -13.76 -34.79 -12.83
N CYS A 171 -14.81 -34.02 -12.68
CA CYS A 171 -14.77 -32.82 -11.88
C CYS A 171 -16.06 -32.59 -11.10
N ALA A 172 -15.93 -32.34 -9.79
CA ALA A 172 -16.97 -31.67 -9.03
C ALA A 172 -16.87 -30.16 -9.30
N TRP A 173 -17.89 -29.62 -9.95
CA TRP A 173 -17.91 -28.24 -10.41
C TRP A 173 -18.67 -27.33 -9.45
N SER A 174 -17.96 -26.34 -8.92
CA SER A 174 -18.56 -25.22 -8.22
C SER A 174 -18.94 -24.14 -9.23
N ARG A 175 -20.22 -23.75 -9.27
CA ARG A 175 -20.77 -22.86 -10.29
C ARG A 175 -21.46 -21.64 -9.68
N SER A 176 -21.32 -20.49 -10.33
CA SER A 176 -22.11 -19.31 -9.98
C SER A 176 -23.61 -19.49 -10.32
N PRO A 177 -24.54 -18.82 -9.61
CA PRO A 177 -25.97 -18.94 -9.83
C PRO A 177 -26.40 -18.69 -11.28
N GLY A 178 -27.21 -19.62 -11.80
CA GLY A 178 -27.76 -19.55 -13.17
C GLY A 178 -26.78 -19.93 -14.28
N LEU A 179 -25.55 -20.33 -13.95
CA LEU A 179 -24.59 -20.81 -14.95
C LEU A 179 -24.98 -22.20 -15.46
N VAL A 180 -24.96 -22.38 -16.78
CA VAL A 180 -25.30 -23.64 -17.46
C VAL A 180 -24.12 -24.09 -18.32
N GLN A 181 -23.75 -25.37 -18.15
CA GLN A 181 -22.75 -26.08 -18.93
C GLN A 181 -23.33 -27.41 -19.42
N GLY A 182 -22.94 -27.84 -20.62
CA GLY A 182 -23.23 -29.19 -21.08
C GLY A 182 -22.29 -30.16 -20.38
N CYS A 183 -22.81 -31.02 -19.51
CA CYS A 183 -22.03 -32.03 -18.81
C CYS A 183 -22.51 -33.41 -19.21
N VAL A 184 -21.58 -34.31 -19.52
CA VAL A 184 -21.86 -35.72 -19.81
C VAL A 184 -21.32 -36.54 -18.65
N THR A 185 -22.18 -37.38 -18.07
CA THR A 185 -21.80 -38.30 -17.00
C THR A 185 -21.40 -39.64 -17.61
N VAL A 186 -20.10 -39.88 -17.80
CA VAL A 186 -19.57 -41.17 -18.29
C VAL A 186 -18.60 -41.72 -17.25
N VAL A 187 -19.13 -42.33 -16.17
CA VAL A 187 -18.37 -42.75 -14.96
C VAL A 187 -17.77 -41.57 -14.17
N VAL A 188 -17.54 -40.43 -14.82
CA VAL A 188 -16.99 -39.16 -14.37
C VAL A 188 -17.76 -37.99 -15.00
N GLU A 189 -17.89 -36.84 -14.30
CA GLU A 189 -18.56 -35.64 -14.85
C GLU A 189 -17.58 -34.84 -15.70
N LEU A 190 -17.80 -34.85 -17.03
CA LEU A 190 -17.03 -34.10 -18.00
C LEU A 190 -17.89 -32.98 -18.58
N CYS A 191 -17.45 -31.72 -18.45
CA CYS A 191 -18.23 -30.56 -18.88
C CYS A 191 -17.56 -29.80 -20.02
N SER A 192 -18.38 -29.21 -20.89
CA SER A 192 -17.98 -28.28 -21.94
C SER A 192 -17.89 -26.83 -21.43
N ASP A 193 -17.51 -25.93 -22.34
CA ASP A 193 -17.60 -24.48 -22.14
C ASP A 193 -19.02 -24.06 -21.67
N PRO A 194 -19.13 -23.07 -20.76
CA PRO A 194 -20.42 -22.50 -20.36
C PRO A 194 -21.16 -21.87 -21.53
N THR A 195 -22.42 -22.27 -21.71
CA THR A 195 -23.32 -21.71 -22.73
C THR A 195 -24.14 -20.54 -22.18
N ASN A 196 -24.38 -20.50 -20.87
CA ASN A 196 -25.00 -19.39 -20.16
C ASN A 196 -24.22 -19.13 -18.87
N TRP A 197 -23.86 -17.88 -18.61
CA TRP A 197 -23.08 -17.48 -17.43
C TRP A 197 -23.94 -17.12 -16.21
N GLY A 198 -25.26 -17.02 -16.38
CA GLY A 198 -26.20 -16.71 -15.31
C GLY A 198 -26.07 -15.29 -14.77
N THR A 199 -26.46 -15.09 -13.52
CA THR A 199 -26.48 -13.78 -12.85
C THR A 199 -25.17 -13.46 -12.12
N GLY A 200 -24.29 -14.45 -11.98
CA GLY A 200 -23.05 -14.34 -11.22
C GLY A 200 -23.28 -14.12 -9.72
N VAL A 201 -22.19 -13.90 -9.00
CA VAL A 201 -22.20 -13.58 -7.55
C VAL A 201 -21.47 -12.26 -7.32
N LEU A 202 -22.05 -11.42 -6.46
CA LEU A 202 -21.40 -10.20 -6.00
C LEU A 202 -20.44 -10.48 -4.85
N THR A 203 -19.25 -9.90 -4.93
CA THR A 203 -18.26 -9.91 -3.87
C THR A 203 -17.73 -8.50 -3.65
N SER A 204 -17.10 -8.27 -2.50
CA SER A 204 -16.49 -6.98 -2.20
C SER A 204 -15.12 -7.15 -1.54
N ALA A 205 -14.23 -6.20 -1.79
CA ALA A 205 -12.97 -6.07 -1.07
C ALA A 205 -12.89 -4.67 -0.45
N THR A 206 -12.43 -4.60 0.79
CA THR A 206 -12.11 -3.34 1.47
C THR A 206 -10.61 -3.12 1.41
N LEU A 207 -10.21 -2.00 0.83
CA LEU A 207 -8.82 -1.60 0.69
C LEU A 207 -8.44 -0.64 1.81
N THR A 208 -7.20 -0.73 2.26
CA THR A 208 -6.61 0.22 3.22
C THR A 208 -5.20 0.60 2.78
N LEU A 209 -4.90 1.90 2.79
CA LEU A 209 -3.57 2.46 2.60
C LEU A 209 -3.26 3.44 3.73
N VAL A 210 -2.11 3.29 4.38
CA VAL A 210 -1.67 4.23 5.42
C VAL A 210 -0.69 5.21 4.83
N VAL A 211 -1.05 6.50 4.82
CA VAL A 211 -0.16 7.58 4.40
C VAL A 211 0.45 8.22 5.63
N THR A 212 1.78 8.19 5.77
CA THR A 212 2.49 8.80 6.91
C THR A 212 2.94 10.23 6.61
N LYS A 213 3.10 11.01 7.69
CA LYS A 213 3.71 12.33 7.63
C LYS A 213 5.17 12.21 7.20
N SER A 214 5.66 13.20 6.46
CA SER A 214 7.07 13.33 6.12
C SER A 214 7.37 14.79 5.79
N CYS A 215 8.57 15.22 6.16
CA CYS A 215 9.14 16.51 5.79
C CYS A 215 10.59 16.33 5.37
N LEU A 216 11.00 17.11 4.38
CA LEU A 216 12.36 17.15 3.85
C LEU A 216 12.83 18.60 3.81
N ILE A 217 14.01 18.85 4.36
CA ILE A 217 14.74 20.11 4.19
C ILE A 217 15.75 19.89 3.07
N ASN A 218 15.77 20.79 2.08
CA ASN A 218 16.86 20.84 1.12
C ASN A 218 18.02 21.65 1.72
N THR A 219 19.10 20.97 2.06
CA THR A 219 20.27 21.55 2.71
C THR A 219 21.35 22.04 1.75
N ALA A 220 21.18 21.88 0.44
CA ALA A 220 22.21 22.16 -0.55
C ALA A 220 22.64 23.64 -0.62
N THR A 221 21.82 24.55 -0.09
CA THR A 221 22.03 26.01 -0.18
C THR A 221 21.83 26.73 1.16
N LEU A 222 22.01 26.06 2.31
CA LEU A 222 21.72 26.66 3.62
C LEU A 222 22.85 27.51 4.21
N ASP A 223 24.07 27.40 3.68
CA ASP A 223 25.21 28.13 4.20
C ASP A 223 25.04 29.65 4.05
N VAL A 224 25.32 30.38 5.12
CA VAL A 224 25.32 31.84 5.14
C VAL A 224 26.74 32.34 5.07
N ASP A 225 27.06 33.09 4.03
CA ASP A 225 28.34 33.76 3.87
C ASP A 225 28.15 35.29 3.90
N PHE A 226 28.69 35.94 4.93
CA PHE A 226 28.72 37.40 5.04
C PHE A 226 29.79 38.05 4.14
N GLY A 227 30.65 37.24 3.53
CA GLY A 227 31.80 37.64 2.73
C GLY A 227 32.93 38.24 3.56
N SER A 228 33.83 38.96 2.90
CA SER A 228 34.96 39.64 3.55
C SER A 228 34.70 41.13 3.72
N LYS A 229 35.02 41.68 4.89
CA LYS A 229 35.00 43.12 5.21
C LYS A 229 36.19 43.49 6.10
N ALA A 230 36.60 44.76 6.03
CA ALA A 230 37.70 45.27 6.86
C ALA A 230 37.25 45.64 8.27
N LEU A 231 36.01 46.13 8.43
CA LEU A 231 35.45 46.56 9.70
C LEU A 231 34.09 45.90 9.94
N VAL A 232 33.73 45.72 11.21
CA VAL A 232 32.51 44.98 11.58
C VAL A 232 31.23 45.68 11.13
N ASN A 233 31.21 47.01 11.15
CA ASN A 233 30.05 47.80 10.71
C ASN A 233 29.83 47.81 9.19
N GLN A 234 30.72 47.21 8.39
CA GLN A 234 30.57 47.09 6.94
C GLN A 234 29.86 45.80 6.52
N PHE A 235 29.62 44.88 7.46
CA PHE A 235 28.81 43.69 7.18
C PHE A 235 27.34 44.09 7.07
N THR A 236 26.74 43.77 5.93
CA THR A 236 25.32 43.96 5.69
C THR A 236 24.55 42.70 6.05
N LYS A 237 23.26 42.88 6.33
CA LYS A 237 22.32 41.76 6.47
C LYS A 237 22.37 40.86 5.22
N PHE A 238 22.37 39.56 5.42
CA PHE A 238 22.26 38.55 4.36
C PHE A 238 20.91 37.84 4.50
N THR A 239 20.13 37.81 3.42
CA THR A 239 18.85 37.10 3.41
C THR A 239 19.05 35.72 2.79
N GLN A 240 18.85 34.68 3.58
CA GLN A 240 18.96 33.29 3.13
C GLN A 240 17.58 32.73 2.77
N THR A 241 17.53 31.88 1.75
CA THR A 241 16.34 31.11 1.37
C THR A 241 16.48 29.66 1.81
N VAL A 242 15.44 29.14 2.46
CA VAL A 242 15.31 27.75 2.89
C VAL A 242 14.23 27.08 2.06
N ASN A 243 14.52 25.90 1.54
CA ASN A 243 13.56 25.09 0.78
C ASN A 243 13.16 23.86 1.59
N VAL A 244 11.85 23.72 1.83
CA VAL A 244 11.26 22.60 2.59
C VAL A 244 10.10 22.02 1.80
N THR A 245 9.97 20.70 1.83
CA THR A 245 8.79 20.00 1.35
C THR A 245 8.21 19.21 2.51
N CYS A 246 6.99 19.51 2.93
CA CYS A 246 6.27 18.81 3.99
C CYS A 246 4.94 18.25 3.48
N THR A 247 4.43 17.20 4.14
CA THR A 247 3.11 16.63 3.87
C THR A 247 2.02 17.69 3.70
N ASN A 248 1.15 17.50 2.71
CA ASN A 248 0.06 18.44 2.45
C ASN A 248 -0.87 18.55 3.67
N ASN A 249 -1.20 19.78 4.05
CA ASN A 249 -2.00 20.12 5.23
C ASN A 249 -1.37 19.70 6.57
N GLU A 250 -0.08 19.33 6.59
CA GLU A 250 0.64 19.04 7.83
C GLU A 250 1.21 20.34 8.41
N GLY A 251 0.86 20.63 9.67
CA GLY A 251 1.45 21.75 10.39
C GLY A 251 2.88 21.40 10.81
N TYR A 252 3.82 22.29 10.54
CA TYR A 252 5.20 22.11 10.99
C TYR A 252 5.76 23.41 11.56
N SER A 253 6.74 23.30 12.44
CA SER A 253 7.47 24.46 12.98
C SER A 253 8.94 24.38 12.65
N VAL A 254 9.56 25.54 12.41
CA VAL A 254 11.00 25.66 12.22
C VAL A 254 11.59 26.57 13.29
N SER A 255 12.73 26.17 13.84
CA SER A 255 13.51 26.96 14.80
C SER A 255 15.00 26.71 14.61
N PHE A 256 15.82 27.67 15.06
CA PHE A 256 17.27 27.52 15.10
C PHE A 256 17.74 27.41 16.56
N ASP A 257 18.78 26.63 16.81
CA ASP A 257 19.46 26.67 18.10
C ASP A 257 20.31 27.95 18.24
N ASN A 258 21.08 28.02 19.31
CA ASN A 258 21.88 29.19 19.66
C ASN A 258 23.33 29.13 19.14
N GLY A 259 23.67 28.16 18.29
CA GLY A 259 25.04 27.94 17.81
C GLY A 259 25.99 27.42 18.90
N GLY A 260 27.25 27.23 18.53
CA GLY A 260 28.27 26.61 19.39
C GLY A 260 28.88 27.55 20.44
N ASN A 261 28.75 28.87 20.27
CA ASN A 261 29.41 29.87 21.13
C ASN A 261 28.42 30.93 21.65
N TYR A 262 27.22 30.52 22.03
CA TYR A 262 26.17 31.43 22.47
C TYR A 262 26.55 32.24 23.72
N SER A 263 26.29 33.55 23.66
CA SER A 263 26.32 34.44 24.83
C SER A 263 25.16 35.42 24.71
N ALA A 264 24.11 35.17 25.51
CA ALA A 264 22.82 35.85 25.36
C ALA A 264 22.95 37.38 25.30
N PRO A 265 22.26 38.05 24.36
CA PRO A 265 21.30 37.52 23.38
C PRO A 265 21.93 37.07 22.04
N TRP A 266 23.26 36.99 21.95
CA TRP A 266 24.00 36.84 20.70
C TRP A 266 24.50 35.42 20.45
N ARG A 267 24.32 34.95 19.22
CA ARG A 267 25.16 33.88 18.67
C ARG A 267 26.52 34.47 18.33
N GLN A 268 27.57 33.64 18.32
CA GLN A 268 28.92 34.12 18.06
C GLN A 268 29.67 33.18 17.12
N MET A 269 30.13 33.74 16.01
CA MET A 269 31.12 33.06 15.18
C MET A 269 32.48 33.14 15.87
N ALA A 270 33.28 32.08 15.77
CA ALA A 270 34.56 31.95 16.45
C ALA A 270 35.74 31.95 15.48
N SER A 271 36.82 32.61 15.87
CA SER A 271 38.14 32.51 15.24
C SER A 271 39.20 32.36 16.35
N GLY A 272 39.55 31.12 16.68
CA GLY A 272 40.30 30.82 17.89
C GLY A 272 39.56 31.28 19.15
N ALA A 273 40.19 32.14 19.95
CA ALA A 273 39.57 32.77 21.12
C ALA A 273 38.68 33.99 20.79
N ASN A 274 38.76 34.53 19.57
CA ASN A 274 38.00 35.70 19.17
C ASN A 274 36.56 35.33 18.84
N ARG A 275 35.63 36.27 19.08
CA ARG A 275 34.19 36.08 18.89
C ARG A 275 33.60 37.25 18.13
N MET A 276 32.79 36.95 17.11
CA MET A 276 32.04 37.95 16.33
C MET A 276 30.54 37.67 16.51
N ARG A 277 29.82 38.64 17.10
CA ARG A 277 28.38 38.52 17.41
C ARG A 277 27.53 38.60 16.14
N TYR A 278 26.54 37.75 16.05
CA TYR A 278 25.54 37.75 15.00
C TYR A 278 24.21 37.18 15.52
N ASN A 279 23.15 37.33 14.72
CA ASN A 279 21.89 36.63 14.96
C ASN A 279 21.17 36.28 13.66
N LEU A 280 20.27 35.31 13.78
CA LEU A 280 19.30 34.95 12.76
C LEU A 280 17.94 35.52 13.18
N TYR A 281 17.24 36.14 12.22
CA TYR A 281 16.00 36.86 12.44
C TYR A 281 14.88 36.30 11.57
N GLN A 282 13.67 36.33 12.12
CA GLN A 282 12.48 36.03 11.35
C GLN A 282 12.36 37.01 10.16
N PRO A 283 11.88 36.57 8.99
CA PRO A 283 11.95 37.34 7.76
C PRO A 283 11.29 38.72 7.89
N ASN A 284 12.04 39.76 7.52
CA ASN A 284 11.61 41.16 7.58
C ASN A 284 11.28 41.68 8.99
N THR A 285 11.88 41.10 10.03
CA THR A 285 11.70 41.54 11.41
C THR A 285 13.04 41.70 12.14
N THR A 286 12.99 42.16 13.39
CA THR A 286 14.12 42.15 14.34
C THR A 286 13.99 41.06 15.40
N VAL A 287 13.02 40.15 15.23
CA VAL A 287 12.75 39.05 16.18
C VAL A 287 13.79 37.95 15.96
N ILE A 288 14.56 37.61 17.00
CA ILE A 288 15.59 36.57 16.92
C ILE A 288 14.91 35.22 16.74
N TRP A 289 15.16 34.56 15.62
CA TRP A 289 14.60 33.24 15.37
C TRP A 289 15.41 32.20 16.12
N ASN A 290 14.86 31.67 17.21
CA ASN A 290 15.49 30.65 18.05
C ASN A 290 14.47 29.59 18.51
N ALA A 291 14.89 28.65 19.36
CA ALA A 291 14.03 27.58 19.89
C ALA A 291 12.83 28.07 20.71
N THR A 292 12.87 29.28 21.29
CA THR A 292 11.74 29.85 22.06
C THR A 292 10.82 30.70 21.19
N GLN A 293 11.23 31.03 19.96
CA GLN A 293 10.45 31.76 18.95
C GLN A 293 10.36 30.96 17.63
N PRO A 294 9.80 29.73 17.65
CA PRO A 294 9.61 28.95 16.43
C PRO A 294 8.60 29.63 15.51
N MET A 295 8.76 29.46 14.20
CA MET A 295 7.76 29.88 13.22
C MET A 295 6.98 28.67 12.73
N ALA A 296 5.66 28.81 12.68
CA ALA A 296 4.75 27.79 12.20
C ALA A 296 4.46 27.98 10.71
N PHE A 297 4.34 26.86 10.01
CA PHE A 297 4.03 26.78 8.60
C PHE A 297 3.04 25.65 8.34
N LEU A 298 2.48 25.63 7.14
CA LEU A 298 1.61 24.57 6.67
C LEU A 298 2.20 23.96 5.40
N GLY A 299 2.40 22.64 5.42
CA GLY A 299 2.91 21.89 4.28
C GLY A 299 1.91 21.85 3.14
N THR A 300 2.40 21.95 1.91
CA THR A 300 1.57 21.83 0.69
C THR A 300 1.79 20.51 -0.05
N GLY A 301 2.69 19.66 0.43
CA GLY A 301 3.20 18.49 -0.30
C GLY A 301 4.14 18.82 -1.44
N LEU A 302 4.36 20.11 -1.74
CA LEU A 302 5.28 20.59 -2.76
C LEU A 302 6.41 21.39 -2.12
N GLY A 303 7.46 21.67 -2.90
CA GLY A 303 8.55 22.53 -2.44
C GLY A 303 8.05 23.93 -2.09
N GLN A 304 8.32 24.36 -0.87
CA GLN A 304 8.01 25.68 -0.36
C GLN A 304 9.30 26.37 0.08
N SER A 305 9.40 27.66 -0.22
CA SER A 305 10.53 28.48 0.16
C SER A 305 10.11 29.50 1.21
N PHE A 306 10.93 29.68 2.22
CA PHE A 306 10.85 30.82 3.14
C PHE A 306 12.24 31.41 3.32
N THR A 307 12.31 32.63 3.84
CA THR A 307 13.58 33.31 4.09
C THR A 307 13.83 33.54 5.57
N PHE A 308 15.09 33.72 5.93
CA PHE A 308 15.50 34.31 7.20
C PHE A 308 16.62 35.30 6.95
N ASP A 309 16.77 36.25 7.86
CA ASP A 309 17.83 37.23 7.79
C ASP A 309 18.94 36.87 8.77
N ALA A 310 20.18 36.81 8.30
CA ALA A 310 21.36 36.74 9.14
C ALA A 310 22.01 38.12 9.20
N ALA A 311 22.40 38.58 10.38
CA ALA A 311 23.13 39.84 10.51
C ALA A 311 24.18 39.78 11.61
N VAL A 312 25.36 40.30 11.29
CA VAL A 312 26.41 40.62 12.27
C VAL A 312 25.98 41.85 13.06
N ASP A 313 26.28 41.86 14.37
CA ASP A 313 26.05 43.03 15.20
C ASP A 313 27.01 44.16 14.79
N ALA A 314 26.51 45.14 14.03
CA ALA A 314 27.30 46.27 13.54
C ALA A 314 27.73 47.24 14.65
N THR A 315 27.18 47.10 15.86
CA THR A 315 27.48 47.97 17.01
C THR A 315 28.62 47.45 17.89
N GLN A 316 29.10 46.23 17.63
CA GLN A 316 30.23 45.67 18.37
C GLN A 316 31.56 46.33 17.94
N ASN A 317 32.54 46.31 18.85
CA ASN A 317 33.91 46.72 18.55
C ASN A 317 34.51 45.85 17.43
N ASN A 318 35.44 46.43 16.66
CA ASN A 318 36.19 45.65 15.69
C ASN A 318 36.96 44.51 16.36
N VAL A 319 36.96 43.36 15.71
CA VAL A 319 37.66 42.15 16.14
C VAL A 319 38.89 41.91 15.25
N PRO A 320 39.91 41.14 15.70
CA PRO A 320 41.07 40.83 14.88
C PRO A 320 40.69 40.18 13.54
N ALA A 321 41.50 40.43 12.51
CA ALA A 321 41.31 39.81 11.20
C ALA A 321 41.42 38.29 11.29
N GLY A 322 40.49 37.57 10.64
CA GLY A 322 40.45 36.12 10.64
C GLY A 322 39.16 35.60 10.01
N ALA A 323 39.10 34.27 9.79
CA ALA A 323 37.87 33.59 9.41
C ALA A 323 37.09 33.22 10.67
N TYR A 324 35.84 33.70 10.75
CA TYR A 324 34.93 33.43 11.86
C TYR A 324 33.83 32.48 11.38
N GLN A 325 33.62 31.39 12.12
CA GLN A 325 32.60 30.38 11.76
C GLN A 325 31.78 29.98 13.00
N ASP A 326 30.53 29.60 12.79
CA ASP A 326 29.67 28.95 13.78
C ASP A 326 28.86 27.85 13.08
N ASN A 327 28.36 26.88 13.86
CA ASN A 327 27.45 25.86 13.37
C ASN A 327 26.11 25.98 14.11
N VAL A 328 25.03 26.15 13.37
CA VAL A 328 23.67 26.34 13.92
C VAL A 328 22.79 25.20 13.47
N ILE A 329 22.08 24.58 14.41
CA ILE A 329 21.15 23.51 14.11
C ILE A 329 19.78 24.12 13.78
N MET A 330 19.32 23.91 12.55
CA MET A 330 17.92 24.13 12.18
C MET A 330 17.10 22.89 12.51
N THR A 331 16.07 23.06 13.34
CA THR A 331 15.13 21.99 13.72
C THR A 331 13.80 22.23 13.04
N LEU A 332 13.28 21.19 12.40
CA LEU A 332 11.93 21.13 11.85
C LEU A 332 11.14 20.06 12.62
N SER A 333 9.93 20.37 13.08
CA SER A 333 9.08 19.49 13.89
C SER A 333 7.67 19.35 13.30
N TYR A 334 7.14 18.12 13.24
CA TYR A 334 5.84 17.73 12.65
C TYR A 334 5.33 16.39 13.23
#